data_AF-A0A0A2LNJ5-F1
#
_entry.id   AF-A0A0A2LNJ5-F1
#
_cell.length_a   1.000
_cell.length_b   1.000
_cell.length_c   1.000
_cell.angle_alpha   90.00
_cell.angle_beta   90.00
_cell.angle_gamma   90.00
#
_symmetry.space_group_name_H-M   'P 1'
#
loop_
_entity.id
_entity.type
_entity.pdbx_description
1 polymer ?
#
loop_
_entity_poly.entity_id
_entity_poly.type
_entity_poly.pdbx_seq_one_letter_code
_entity_poly.pdbx_strand_id
1 'polypeptide(L)'
;MEETEEDFKRYYKKLVENIKWLCLPFKEQKEYLPDFTDRPFEVLDGYVKAFVLLPQLIDNRYLSLEATGALVRLYINVDFALCSPDFGKIPDDKMDGFKDWVKLNSLAKQALRVMNETEEKPDAFYI
;
A
#
# COMPACT_ATOMS: atom_id res chain seq x y z
N MET A 1 -25.43 -3.93 11.40
CA MET A 1 -25.70 -3.23 10.13
C MET A 1 -25.09 -4.07 9.03
N GLU A 2 -25.85 -4.41 8.01
CA GLU A 2 -25.30 -5.07 6.81
C GLU A 2 -24.55 -4.03 5.98
N GLU A 3 -23.37 -4.40 5.48
CA GLU A 3 -22.57 -3.55 4.58
C GLU A 3 -23.21 -3.52 3.20
N THR A 4 -23.12 -2.37 2.53
CA THR A 4 -23.71 -2.16 1.21
C THR A 4 -22.69 -2.36 0.09
N GLU A 5 -23.15 -2.49 -1.16
CA GLU A 5 -22.26 -2.52 -2.33
C GLU A 5 -21.34 -1.28 -2.39
N GLU A 6 -21.86 -0.12 -1.97
CA GLU A 6 -21.10 1.13 -1.94
C GLU A 6 -19.98 1.11 -0.89
N ASP A 7 -20.20 0.41 0.23
CA ASP A 7 -19.16 0.23 1.25
C ASP A 7 -18.00 -0.61 0.68
N PHE A 8 -18.30 -1.69 -0.06
CA PHE A 8 -17.27 -2.52 -0.68
C PHE A 8 -16.50 -1.80 -1.78
N LYS A 9 -17.17 -0.97 -2.60
CA LYS A 9 -16.48 -0.09 -3.56
C LYS A 9 -15.52 0.87 -2.88
N ARG A 10 -15.94 1.46 -1.75
CA ARG A 10 -15.10 2.34 -0.95
C ARG A 10 -13.91 1.59 -0.34
N TYR A 11 -14.11 0.38 0.16
CA TYR A 11 -13.03 -0.45 0.70
C TYR A 11 -12.02 -0.84 -0.37
N TYR A 12 -12.50 -1.27 -1.53
CA TYR A 12 -11.66 -1.60 -2.67
C TYR A 12 -10.85 -0.37 -3.11
N LYS A 13 -11.51 0.79 -3.25
CA LYS A 13 -10.82 2.04 -3.56
C LYS A 13 -9.76 2.37 -2.51
N LYS A 14 -10.08 2.27 -1.21
CA LYS A 14 -9.12 2.51 -0.13
C LYS A 14 -7.90 1.59 -0.24
N LEU A 15 -8.10 0.31 -0.56
CA LEU A 15 -7.02 -0.63 -0.79
C LEU A 15 -6.15 -0.22 -1.98
N VAL A 16 -6.77 0.07 -3.13
CA VAL A 16 -6.06 0.48 -4.35
C VAL A 16 -5.23 1.74 -4.13
N GLU A 17 -5.81 2.78 -3.52
CA GLU A 17 -5.11 4.04 -3.29
C GLU A 17 -3.91 3.87 -2.33
N ASN A 18 -4.03 3.03 -1.31
CA ASN A 18 -2.89 2.73 -0.42
C ASN A 18 -1.78 1.92 -1.11
N ILE A 19 -2.12 1.05 -2.07
CA ILE A 19 -1.11 0.37 -2.87
C ILE A 19 -0.42 1.36 -3.83
N LYS A 20 -1.17 2.28 -4.44
CA LYS A 20 -0.59 3.34 -5.30
C LYS A 20 0.41 4.20 -4.53
N TRP A 21 0.14 4.52 -3.27
CA TRP A 21 1.12 5.19 -2.40
C TRP A 21 2.43 4.40 -2.26
N LEU A 22 2.36 3.08 -2.09
CA LEU A 22 3.54 2.21 -2.05
C LEU A 22 4.26 2.07 -3.41
N CYS A 23 3.60 2.36 -4.52
CA CYS A 23 4.20 2.36 -5.85
C CYS A 23 5.01 3.62 -6.17
N LEU A 24 4.76 4.72 -5.45
CA LEU A 24 5.45 5.97 -5.67
C LEU A 24 6.89 5.91 -5.16
N PRO A 25 7.87 6.42 -5.93
CA PRO A 25 9.19 6.73 -5.40
C PRO A 25 9.08 7.61 -4.16
N PHE A 26 9.92 7.34 -3.17
CA PHE A 26 9.94 8.07 -1.91
C PHE A 26 10.13 9.57 -2.11
N LYS A 27 10.98 9.98 -3.08
CA LYS A 27 11.13 11.38 -3.45
C LYS A 27 9.81 12.04 -3.85
N GLU A 28 8.95 11.34 -4.59
CA GLU A 28 7.65 11.87 -5.03
C GLU A 28 6.65 11.94 -3.86
N GLN A 29 6.71 11.01 -2.92
CA GLN A 29 5.88 11.04 -1.71
C GLN A 29 6.11 12.32 -0.88
N LYS A 30 7.33 12.86 -0.89
CA LYS A 30 7.67 14.12 -0.19
C LYS A 30 6.94 15.33 -0.74
N GLU A 31 6.54 15.30 -2.01
CA GLU A 31 5.78 16.40 -2.62
C GLU A 31 4.33 16.43 -2.15
N TYR A 32 3.85 15.33 -1.57
CA TYR A 32 2.46 15.17 -1.15
C TYR A 32 2.26 15.14 0.37
N LEU A 33 3.25 14.63 1.11
CA LEU A 33 3.17 14.49 2.56
C LEU A 33 3.94 15.62 3.28
N PRO A 34 3.34 16.24 4.32
CA PRO A 34 4.00 17.28 5.11
C PRO A 34 5.37 16.84 5.66
N ASP A 35 6.28 17.80 5.83
CA ASP A 35 7.65 17.54 6.30
C ASP A 35 7.76 16.98 7.73
N PHE A 36 6.69 17.11 8.53
CA PHE A 36 6.64 16.56 9.87
C PHE A 36 6.15 15.10 9.93
N THR A 37 5.68 14.54 8.81
CA THR A 37 5.18 13.17 8.74
C THR A 37 6.35 12.19 8.63
N ASP A 38 6.28 11.09 9.38
CA ASP A 38 7.19 9.96 9.18
C ASP A 38 6.74 9.15 7.96
N ARG A 39 7.05 9.67 6.77
CA ARG A 39 6.46 9.26 5.48
C ARG A 39 6.54 7.75 5.21
N PRO A 40 7.68 7.06 5.44
CA PRO A 40 7.74 5.61 5.23
C PRO A 40 6.71 4.89 6.10
N PHE A 41 6.57 5.27 7.37
CA PHE A 41 5.64 4.61 8.28
C PHE A 41 4.18 4.98 7.99
N GLU A 42 3.89 6.22 7.61
CA GLU A 42 2.52 6.63 7.23
C GLU A 42 2.01 5.82 6.04
N VAL A 43 2.82 5.69 4.99
CA VAL A 43 2.48 4.91 3.79
C VAL A 43 2.28 3.42 4.13
N LEU A 44 3.18 2.84 4.94
CA LEU A 44 3.09 1.44 5.32
C LEU A 44 1.89 1.16 6.23
N ASP A 45 1.64 2.02 7.22
CA ASP A 45 0.51 1.90 8.14
C ASP A 45 -0.83 2.10 7.43
N GLY A 46 -0.90 3.05 6.49
CA GLY A 46 -2.06 3.22 5.60
C GLY A 46 -2.40 1.92 4.87
N TYR A 47 -1.40 1.28 4.27
CA TYR A 47 -1.59 -0.02 3.63
C TYR A 47 -2.02 -1.12 4.61
N VAL A 48 -1.41 -1.22 5.79
CA VAL A 48 -1.81 -2.21 6.82
C VAL A 48 -3.27 -2.02 7.22
N LYS A 49 -3.70 -0.78 7.46
CA LYS A 49 -5.10 -0.44 7.79
C LYS A 49 -6.04 -0.79 6.65
N ALA A 50 -5.66 -0.56 5.40
CA ALA A 50 -6.47 -0.91 4.24
C ALA A 50 -6.55 -2.44 4.04
N PHE A 51 -5.46 -3.16 4.32
CA PHE A 51 -5.38 -4.61 4.21
C PHE A 51 -6.32 -5.34 5.17
N VAL A 52 -6.68 -4.74 6.31
CA VAL A 52 -7.67 -5.31 7.24
C VAL A 52 -9.05 -5.53 6.58
N LEU A 53 -9.35 -4.82 5.49
CA LEU A 53 -10.60 -4.94 4.73
C LEU A 53 -10.56 -6.09 3.70
N LEU A 54 -9.43 -6.76 3.57
CA LEU A 54 -9.21 -7.81 2.57
C LEU A 54 -10.23 -8.97 2.69
N PRO A 55 -10.56 -9.50 3.89
CA PRO A 55 -11.54 -10.59 4.02
C PRO A 55 -12.90 -10.23 3.40
N GLN A 56 -13.41 -9.04 3.69
CA GLN A 56 -14.69 -8.55 3.17
C GLN A 56 -14.68 -8.44 1.64
N LEU A 57 -13.57 -8.00 1.06
CA LEU A 57 -13.41 -7.90 -0.40
C LEU A 57 -13.35 -9.27 -1.07
N ILE A 58 -12.72 -10.26 -0.43
CA ILE A 58 -12.66 -11.65 -0.90
C ILE A 58 -14.05 -12.29 -0.87
N ASP A 59 -14.74 -12.18 0.27
CA ASP A 59 -16.07 -12.79 0.47
C ASP A 59 -17.09 -12.27 -0.55
N ASN A 60 -16.95 -11.00 -0.94
CA ASN A 60 -17.80 -10.34 -1.93
C ASN A 60 -17.25 -10.41 -3.37
N ARG A 61 -16.23 -11.24 -3.63
CA ARG A 61 -15.67 -11.51 -4.97
C ARG A 61 -15.11 -10.29 -5.71
N TYR A 62 -14.68 -9.25 -4.99
CA TYR A 62 -13.98 -8.10 -5.56
C TYR A 62 -12.55 -8.45 -5.98
N LEU A 63 -11.98 -9.53 -5.44
CA LEU A 63 -10.60 -9.92 -5.66
C LEU A 63 -10.50 -11.34 -6.21
N SER A 64 -9.64 -11.52 -7.21
CA SER A 64 -9.25 -12.85 -7.68
C SER A 64 -8.31 -13.53 -6.68
N LEU A 65 -8.16 -14.85 -6.80
CA LEU A 65 -7.20 -15.60 -5.99
C LEU A 65 -5.76 -15.11 -6.23
N GLU A 66 -5.43 -14.77 -7.47
CA GLU A 66 -4.12 -14.24 -7.84
C GLU A 66 -3.87 -12.86 -7.20
N ALA A 67 -4.84 -11.96 -7.27
CA ALA A 67 -4.78 -10.65 -6.62
C ALA A 67 -4.64 -10.80 -5.10
N THR A 68 -5.43 -11.68 -4.49
CA THR A 68 -5.33 -12.01 -3.06
C THR A 68 -3.93 -12.47 -2.69
N GLY A 69 -3.35 -13.40 -3.46
CA GLY A 69 -1.99 -13.89 -3.23
C GLY A 69 -0.93 -12.79 -3.38
N ALA A 70 -1.08 -11.86 -4.32
CA ALA A 70 -0.18 -10.73 -4.46
C ALA A 70 -0.27 -9.76 -3.28
N LEU A 71 -1.49 -9.46 -2.81
CA LEU A 71 -1.73 -8.60 -1.66
C LEU A 71 -1.15 -9.20 -0.37
N VAL A 72 -1.38 -10.49 -0.12
CA VAL A 72 -0.81 -11.17 1.06
C VAL A 72 0.72 -11.13 1.03
N ARG A 73 1.35 -11.35 -0.14
CA ARG A 73 2.80 -11.24 -0.29
C ARG A 73 3.30 -9.83 -0.02
N LEU A 74 2.59 -8.81 -0.49
CA LEU A 74 2.93 -7.41 -0.20
C LEU A 74 2.85 -7.13 1.30
N TYR A 75 1.76 -7.50 1.96
CA TYR A 75 1.56 -7.35 3.40
C TYR A 75 2.67 -8.00 4.23
N ILE A 76 3.05 -9.24 3.93
CA ILE A 76 4.15 -9.92 4.63
C ILE A 76 5.45 -9.12 4.53
N ASN A 77 5.74 -8.51 3.37
CA ASN A 77 6.96 -7.71 3.22
C ASN A 77 6.85 -6.35 3.90
N VAL A 78 5.66 -5.74 3.94
CA VAL A 78 5.41 -4.51 4.71
C VAL A 78 5.64 -4.77 6.19
N ASP A 79 5.09 -5.87 6.72
CA ASP A 79 5.26 -6.28 8.12
C ASP A 79 6.74 -6.51 8.47
N PHE A 80 7.49 -7.18 7.59
CA PHE A 80 8.95 -7.33 7.77
C PHE A 80 9.70 -5.99 7.74
N ALA A 81 9.32 -5.06 6.88
CA ALA A 81 9.94 -3.73 6.83
C ALA A 81 9.67 -2.94 8.11
N LEU A 82 8.43 -2.97 8.62
CA LEU A 82 8.04 -2.33 9.88
C LEU A 82 8.77 -2.93 11.10
N CYS A 83 9.04 -4.23 11.08
CA CYS A 83 9.78 -4.92 12.15
C CYS A 83 11.31 -4.76 12.02
N SER A 84 11.82 -4.20 10.93
CA SER A 84 13.27 -4.05 10.71
C SER A 84 13.83 -2.90 11.56
N PRO A 85 14.82 -3.16 12.44
CA PRO A 85 15.39 -2.14 13.33
C PRO A 85 16.08 -0.99 12.59
N ASP A 86 16.42 -1.21 11.32
CA ASP A 86 17.17 -0.25 10.50
C ASP A 86 16.25 0.60 9.64
N PHE A 87 15.01 0.18 9.40
CA PHE A 87 14.10 0.84 8.46
C PHE A 87 13.85 2.31 8.83
N GLY A 88 13.48 2.58 10.07
CA GLY A 88 13.26 3.94 10.57
C GLY A 88 14.54 4.77 10.80
N LYS A 89 15.73 4.21 10.52
CA LYS A 89 17.02 4.92 10.62
C LYS A 89 17.58 5.29 9.26
N ILE A 90 16.93 4.89 8.17
CA ILE A 90 17.38 5.18 6.81
C ILE A 90 17.19 6.67 6.55
N PRO A 91 18.24 7.39 6.15
CA PRO A 91 18.09 8.76 5.71
C PRO A 91 17.14 8.87 4.53
N ASP A 92 16.31 9.91 4.61
CA ASP A 92 15.27 10.28 3.66
C ASP A 92 15.75 10.37 2.19
N ASP A 93 17.01 10.71 1.95
CA ASP A 93 17.63 10.81 0.62
C ASP A 93 18.14 9.47 0.07
N LYS A 94 18.15 8.42 0.91
CA LYS A 94 18.61 7.06 0.56
C LYS A 94 17.47 6.05 0.40
N MET A 95 16.25 6.43 0.75
CA MET A 95 15.09 5.52 0.78
C MET A 95 14.81 4.86 -0.57
N ASP A 96 14.88 5.62 -1.66
CA ASP A 96 14.67 5.11 -3.04
C ASP A 96 15.70 4.08 -3.48
N GLY A 97 16.89 4.07 -2.87
CA GLY A 97 17.93 3.06 -3.11
C GLY A 97 17.91 1.90 -2.11
N PHE A 98 17.05 1.96 -1.09
CA PHE A 98 17.00 0.93 -0.06
C PHE A 98 16.32 -0.34 -0.57
N LYS A 99 17.00 -1.47 -0.42
CA LYS A 99 16.59 -2.75 -1.02
C LYS A 99 15.16 -3.14 -0.66
N ASP A 100 14.78 -3.02 0.61
CA ASP A 100 13.44 -3.46 1.03
C ASP A 100 12.36 -2.51 0.50
N TRP A 101 12.64 -1.20 0.40
CA TRP A 101 11.72 -0.25 -0.19
C TRP A 101 11.51 -0.47 -1.68
N VAL A 102 12.60 -0.70 -2.43
CA VAL A 102 12.54 -1.06 -3.85
C VAL A 102 11.73 -2.35 -4.05
N LYS A 103 11.93 -3.33 -3.16
CA LYS A 103 11.15 -4.58 -3.17
C LYS A 103 9.67 -4.33 -2.91
N LEU A 104 9.32 -3.50 -1.92
CA LEU A 104 7.94 -3.12 -1.62
C LEU A 104 7.28 -2.42 -2.80
N ASN A 105 7.97 -1.45 -3.40
CA ASN A 105 7.50 -0.76 -4.61
C ASN A 105 7.21 -1.75 -5.73
N SER A 106 8.14 -2.69 -5.99
CA SER A 106 7.96 -3.70 -7.03
C SER A 106 6.78 -4.63 -6.75
N LEU A 107 6.57 -5.05 -5.50
CA LEU A 107 5.46 -5.91 -5.10
C LEU A 107 4.12 -5.16 -5.19
N ALA A 108 4.10 -3.87 -4.83
CA ALA A 108 2.93 -3.01 -4.95
C ALA A 108 2.50 -2.84 -6.42
N LYS A 109 3.46 -2.55 -7.31
CA LYS A 109 3.21 -2.47 -8.76
C LYS A 109 2.67 -3.79 -9.31
N GLN A 110 3.26 -4.91 -8.88
CA GLN A 110 2.75 -6.24 -9.24
C GLN A 110 1.31 -6.45 -8.75
N ALA A 111 0.98 -6.05 -7.52
CA ALA A 111 -0.36 -6.18 -6.95
C ALA A 111 -1.39 -5.38 -7.75
N LEU A 112 -1.12 -4.11 -8.09
CA LEU A 112 -2.00 -3.31 -8.95
C LEU A 112 -2.22 -3.97 -10.31
N ARG A 113 -1.14 -4.44 -10.93
CA ARG A 113 -1.22 -5.10 -12.24
C ARG A 113 -2.13 -6.33 -12.24
N VAL A 114 -2.02 -7.20 -11.24
CA VAL A 114 -2.90 -8.39 -11.16
C VAL A 114 -4.34 -8.05 -10.75
N MET A 115 -4.54 -6.88 -10.13
CA MET A 115 -5.86 -6.30 -9.87
C MET A 115 -6.46 -5.58 -11.08
N ASN A 116 -5.70 -5.45 -12.19
CA ASN A 116 -6.04 -4.63 -13.36
C ASN A 116 -6.19 -3.13 -13.05
N GLU A 117 -5.42 -2.64 -12.08
CA GLU A 117 -5.36 -1.23 -11.69
C GLU A 117 -4.13 -0.54 -12.26
N THR A 118 -4.19 0.79 -12.38
CA THR A 118 -3.07 1.61 -12.87
C THR A 118 -2.20 2.13 -11.72
N GLU A 119 -0.92 2.34 -12.00
CA GLU A 119 0.05 2.99 -11.11
C GLU A 119 -0.11 4.53 -11.13
N GLU A 120 -1.32 5.02 -11.36
CA GLU A 120 -1.60 6.44 -11.36
C GLU A 120 -1.35 7.05 -9.99
N LYS A 121 -1.19 8.38 -9.99
CA LYS A 121 -1.01 9.16 -8.78
C LYS A 121 -2.13 8.83 -7.77
N PRO A 122 -1.78 8.53 -6.51
CA PRO A 122 -2.76 8.23 -5.48
C PRO A 122 -3.54 9.48 -5.06
N ASP A 123 -4.77 9.26 -4.62
CA ASP A 123 -5.61 10.26 -3.96
C ASP A 123 -5.14 10.44 -2.51
N ALA A 124 -4.70 11.65 -2.18
CA ALA A 124 -4.18 12.00 -0.87
C ALA A 124 -5.22 11.97 0.27
N PHE A 125 -6.50 11.80 -0.04
CA PHE A 125 -7.53 11.54 0.97
C PHE A 125 -7.40 10.16 1.63
N TYR A 126 -6.68 9.22 1.00
CA TYR A 126 -6.65 7.81 1.41
C TYR A 126 -5.40 7.37 2.16
N ILE A 127 -4.46 8.28 2.40
CA ILE A 127 -3.28 8.04 3.26
C ILE A 127 -3.58 8.39 4.72
#